data_AF-A0A6V7BYP2-F1
#
_entry.id   AF-A0A6V7BYP2-F1
#
_cell.length_a   1.000
_cell.length_b   1.000
_cell.length_c   1.000
_cell.angle_alpha   90.00
_cell.angle_beta   90.00
_cell.angle_gamma   90.00
#
_symmetry.space_group_name_H-M   'P 1'
#
loop_
_entity.id
_entity.type
_entity.pdbx_description
1 polymer ?
#
loop_
_entity_poly.entity_id
_entity_poly.type
_entity_poly.pdbx_seq_one_letter_code
_entity_poly.pdbx_strand_id
1 'polypeptide(L)'
;MEGGISINQIRIKVSARAVLELLAGVMTHERFAELHRFSQGELNIFASRLASGQLISSAKVERLGSDNDDDWLEFEFAPPDPAVSKFIISPT
;
A
#
# COMPACT_ATOMS: atom_id res chain seq x y z
N MET A 1 24.74 23.79 -7.04
CA MET A 1 23.33 23.37 -7.02
C MET A 1 23.28 22.06 -6.27
N GLU A 2 22.81 22.08 -5.03
CA GLU A 2 22.73 20.88 -4.19
C GLU A 2 21.53 20.05 -4.63
N GLY A 3 21.80 18.88 -5.22
CA GLY A 3 20.78 17.91 -5.60
C GLY A 3 20.33 17.14 -4.37
N GLY A 4 19.28 17.62 -3.70
CA GLY A 4 18.56 16.83 -2.70
C GLY A 4 17.55 15.92 -3.40
N ILE A 5 17.90 14.66 -3.64
CA ILE A 5 16.91 13.64 -4.02
C ILE A 5 16.13 13.30 -2.74
N SER A 6 14.90 13.80 -2.62
CA SER A 6 13.97 13.35 -1.57
C SER A 6 13.52 11.92 -1.89
N ILE A 7 14.22 10.95 -1.30
CA ILE A 7 13.78 9.57 -1.22
C ILE A 7 12.91 9.46 0.03
N ASN A 8 11.58 9.52 -0.05
CA ASN A 8 10.69 8.85 0.93
C ASN A 8 9.21 9.21 0.76
N GLN A 9 8.45 8.31 0.14
CA GLN A 9 7.15 7.78 0.59
C GLN A 9 6.50 7.14 -0.62
N ILE A 10 6.54 5.81 -0.66
CA ILE A 10 5.82 5.08 -1.69
C ILE A 10 4.34 5.14 -1.28
N ARG A 11 3.55 5.88 -2.06
CA ARG A 11 2.10 6.00 -1.88
C ARG A 11 1.42 4.98 -2.78
N ILE A 12 0.39 4.33 -2.28
CA ILE A 12 -0.46 3.44 -3.07
C ILE A 12 -1.90 3.94 -3.01
N LYS A 13 -2.56 3.97 -4.17
CA LYS A 13 -3.98 4.29 -4.28
C LYS A 13 -4.75 3.05 -4.70
N VAL A 14 -5.84 2.77 -4.00
CA VAL A 14 -6.79 1.69 -4.30
C VAL A 14 -8.21 2.22 -4.18
N SER A 15 -9.19 1.56 -4.80
CA SER A 15 -10.58 2.00 -4.70
C SER A 15 -11.04 1.90 -3.24
N ALA A 16 -11.62 2.97 -2.71
CA ALA A 16 -12.13 3.01 -1.34
C ALA A 16 -13.27 2.00 -1.15
N ARG A 17 -14.13 1.86 -2.16
CA ARG A 17 -15.22 0.87 -2.19
C ARG A 17 -14.67 -0.55 -2.18
N ALA A 18 -13.66 -0.85 -3.00
CA ALA A 18 -13.02 -2.16 -3.01
C ALA A 18 -12.43 -2.51 -1.63
N VAL A 19 -11.77 -1.57 -0.96
CA VAL A 19 -11.26 -1.81 0.41
C VAL A 19 -12.41 -2.07 1.39
N LEU A 20 -13.51 -1.32 1.31
CA LEU A 20 -14.67 -1.54 2.15
C LEU A 20 -15.30 -2.93 1.94
N GLU A 21 -15.45 -3.36 0.69
CA GLU A 21 -15.99 -4.69 0.34
C GLU A 21 -15.07 -5.82 0.83
N LEU A 22 -13.74 -5.63 0.76
CA LEU A 22 -12.77 -6.57 1.31
C LEU A 22 -12.89 -6.68 2.84
N LEU A 23 -12.93 -5.55 3.54
CA LEU A 23 -13.02 -5.51 5.00
C LEU A 23 -14.37 -6.02 5.53
N ALA A 24 -15.44 -5.84 4.76
CA ALA A 24 -16.77 -6.38 5.06
C ALA A 24 -16.86 -7.91 4.81
N GLY A 25 -15.84 -8.52 4.20
CA GLY A 25 -15.85 -9.94 3.83
C GLY A 25 -16.74 -10.27 2.63
N VAL A 26 -17.25 -9.25 1.92
CA VAL A 26 -18.06 -9.41 0.71
C VAL A 26 -17.17 -9.76 -0.49
N MET A 27 -15.98 -9.17 -0.54
CA MET A 27 -14.97 -9.46 -1.54
C MET A 27 -13.83 -10.30 -0.96
N THR A 28 -13.38 -11.30 -1.71
CA THR A 28 -12.25 -12.13 -1.33
C THR A 28 -10.91 -11.45 -1.60
N HIS A 29 -9.85 -11.94 -0.95
CA HIS A 29 -8.51 -11.44 -1.18
C HIS A 29 -8.06 -11.64 -2.63
N GLU A 30 -8.38 -12.79 -3.23
CA GLU A 30 -8.02 -13.11 -4.61
C GLU A 30 -8.65 -12.11 -5.57
N ARG A 31 -9.94 -11.81 -5.37
CA ARG A 31 -10.65 -10.84 -6.19
C ARG A 31 -10.09 -9.43 -6.05
N PHE A 32 -9.73 -9.03 -4.83
CA PHE A 32 -9.05 -7.76 -4.58
C PHE A 32 -7.68 -7.71 -5.26
N ALA A 33 -6.91 -8.79 -5.18
CA ALA A 33 -5.60 -8.91 -5.83
C ALA A 33 -5.71 -8.84 -7.37
N GLU A 34 -6.73 -9.45 -7.97
CA GLU A 34 -7.00 -9.35 -9.41
C GLU A 34 -7.37 -7.93 -9.84
N LEU A 35 -8.26 -7.25 -9.11
CA LEU A 35 -8.68 -5.88 -9.41
C LEU A 35 -7.49 -4.90 -9.40
N HIS A 36 -6.54 -5.13 -8.52
CA HIS A 36 -5.32 -4.35 -8.38
C HIS A 36 -4.09 -4.95 -9.09
N ARG A 37 -4.29 -5.98 -9.94
CA ARG A 37 -3.27 -6.67 -10.74
C ARG A 37 -2.13 -7.34 -9.96
N PHE A 38 -2.24 -7.44 -8.64
CA PHE A 38 -1.27 -8.12 -7.77
C PHE A 38 -1.13 -9.62 -8.03
N SER A 39 -2.10 -10.25 -8.70
CA SER A 39 -2.07 -11.67 -9.07
C SER A 39 -1.38 -11.98 -10.41
N GLN A 40 -1.10 -10.96 -11.23
CA GLN A 40 -0.61 -11.12 -12.61
C GLN A 40 0.92 -10.96 -12.73
N GLY A 41 1.65 -11.27 -11.66
CA GLY A 41 3.11 -11.08 -11.60
C GLY A 41 3.56 -9.65 -11.26
N GLU A 42 2.62 -8.71 -11.06
CA GLU A 42 2.93 -7.43 -10.42
C GLU A 42 3.10 -7.63 -8.91
N LEU A 43 4.11 -6.98 -8.34
CA LEU A 43 4.43 -7.07 -6.93
C LEU A 43 3.25 -6.56 -6.10
N ASN A 44 2.69 -7.41 -5.22
CA ASN A 44 1.77 -6.94 -4.18
C ASN A 44 2.53 -5.98 -3.26
N ILE A 45 2.31 -4.68 -3.46
CA ILE A 45 3.04 -3.63 -2.73
C ILE A 45 2.78 -3.75 -1.23
N PHE A 46 1.56 -4.07 -0.80
CA PHE A 46 1.25 -4.27 0.62
C PHE A 46 2.06 -5.43 1.21
N ALA A 47 2.13 -6.56 0.52
CA ALA A 47 2.94 -7.70 0.96
C ALA A 47 4.44 -7.38 1.00
N SER A 48 4.94 -6.63 0.00
CA SER A 48 6.33 -6.19 -0.04
C SER A 48 6.69 -5.23 1.10
N ARG A 49 5.82 -4.26 1.40
CA ARG A 49 6.01 -3.31 2.50
C ARG A 49 5.95 -4.01 3.85
N LEU A 50 4.97 -4.91 4.03
CA LEU A 50 4.86 -5.73 5.23
C LEU A 50 6.11 -6.60 5.45
N ALA A 51 6.62 -7.25 4.39
CA ALA A 51 7.85 -8.04 4.47
C ALA A 51 9.10 -7.19 4.80
N SER A 52 9.06 -5.91 4.46
CA SER A 52 10.14 -4.94 4.72
C SER A 52 9.98 -4.21 6.07
N GLY A 53 9.03 -4.61 6.92
CA GLY A 53 8.76 -3.94 8.21
C GLY A 53 8.23 -2.51 8.06
N GLN A 54 7.68 -2.16 6.90
CA GLN A 54 7.10 -0.85 6.62
C GLN A 54 5.58 -0.91 6.84
N LEU A 55 5.14 -0.44 8.00
CA LEU A 55 3.71 -0.37 8.32
C LEU A 55 3.05 0.83 7.65
N ILE A 56 1.72 0.78 7.53
CA ILE A 56 0.92 1.93 7.09
C ILE A 56 1.08 3.05 8.13
N SER A 57 1.48 4.24 7.67
CA SER A 57 1.63 5.43 8.52
C SER A 57 0.45 6.39 8.38
N SER A 58 -0.22 6.40 7.23
CA SER A 58 -1.35 7.27 6.94
C SER A 58 -2.25 6.62 5.89
N ALA A 59 -3.56 6.85 6.02
CA ALA A 59 -4.57 6.47 5.05
C ALA A 59 -5.53 7.65 4.88
N LYS A 60 -5.73 8.12 3.64
CA LYS A 60 -6.60 9.26 3.33
C LYS A 60 -7.53 8.94 2.17
N VAL A 61 -8.78 9.39 2.27
CA VAL A 61 -9.72 9.32 1.15
C VAL A 61 -9.50 10.53 0.24
N GLU A 62 -9.22 10.27 -1.03
CA GLU A 62 -9.16 11.27 -2.09
C GLU A 62 -10.45 11.20 -2.91
N ARG A 63 -11.27 12.24 -2.79
CA ARG A 63 -12.52 12.34 -3.54
C ARG A 63 -12.26 12.83 -4.95
N LEU A 64 -12.68 12.05 -5.94
CA LEU A 64 -12.48 12.36 -7.35
C LEU A 64 -13.61 13.23 -7.93
N GLY A 65 -14.06 14.26 -7.23
CA GLY A 65 -15.08 15.19 -7.75
C GLY A 65 -16.38 14.49 -8.22
N SER A 66 -17.19 15.21 -8.99
CA SER A 66 -18.56 14.80 -9.34
C SER A 66 -18.68 13.86 -10.55
N ASP A 67 -17.57 13.62 -11.27
CA ASP A 67 -17.55 12.94 -12.58
C ASP A 67 -16.90 11.54 -12.52
N ASN A 68 -16.46 11.12 -11.34
CA ASN A 68 -15.80 9.83 -11.12
C ASN A 68 -16.56 9.04 -10.06
N ASP A 69 -16.92 7.81 -10.40
CA ASP A 69 -17.83 6.98 -9.60
C ASP A 69 -17.17 6.32 -8.37
N ASP A 70 -15.83 6.29 -8.29
CA ASP A 70 -15.11 5.66 -7.18
C ASP A 70 -14.11 6.63 -6.52
N ASP A 71 -14.27 6.84 -5.22
CA ASP A 71 -13.27 7.52 -4.39
C ASP A 71 -12.00 6.66 -4.25
N TRP A 72 -10.83 7.30 -4.18
CA TRP A 72 -9.57 6.60 -3.91
C TRP A 72 -9.27 6.60 -2.41
N LEU A 73 -8.70 5.50 -1.93
CA LEU A 73 -8.01 5.41 -0.66
C LEU A 73 -6.51 5.39 -0.91
N GLU A 74 -5.83 6.46 -0.50
CA GLU A 74 -4.37 6.56 -0.57
C GLU A 74 -3.75 6.12 0.76
N PHE A 75 -2.82 5.17 0.69
CA PHE A 75 -2.00 4.75 1.81
C PHE A 75 -0.57 5.25 1.66
N GLU A 76 -0.01 5.65 2.79
CA GLU A 76 1.40 5.95 2.97
C GLU A 76 2.02 4.94 3.92
N PHE A 77 3.29 4.59 3.69
CA PHE A 77 4.03 3.69 4.56
C PHE A 77 5.12 4.43 5.32
N ALA A 78 5.34 4.01 6.56
CA ALA A 78 6.48 4.45 7.36
C ALA A 78 7.79 3.92 6.77
N PRO A 79 8.93 4.56 7.10
CA PRO A 79 10.23 3.92 6.97
C PRO A 79 10.24 2.55 7.68
N PRO A 80 11.12 1.62 7.28
CA PRO A 80 11.26 0.33 7.97
C PRO A 80 11.47 0.55 9.46
N ASP A 81 10.59 -0.01 10.28
CA ASP A 81 10.73 0.04 11.73
C ASP A 81 11.49 -1.23 12.19
N PRO A 82 12.67 -1.08 12.83
CA PRO A 82 13.45 -2.20 13.32
C PRO A 82 12.71 -3.10 14.33
N ALA A 83 11.66 -2.60 15.00
CA ALA A 83 10.88 -3.34 15.98
C ALA A 83 9.88 -4.33 15.34
N VAL A 84 9.52 -4.13 14.07
CA VAL A 84 8.58 -5.00 13.30
C VAL A 84 9.22 -5.63 12.06
N SER A 85 10.46 -5.23 11.74
CA SER A 85 11.26 -5.87 10.70
C SER A 85 11.75 -7.23 11.16
N LYS A 86 11.83 -8.21 10.24
CA LYS A 86 12.50 -9.48 10.53
C LYS A 86 13.94 -9.19 10.97
N PHE A 87 14.36 -9.78 12.09
CA PHE A 87 15.74 -9.68 12.55
C PHE A 87 16.68 -10.25 11.47
N ILE A 88 17.46 -9.39 10.82
CA ILE A 88 18.48 -9.79 9.85
C ILE A 88 19.83 -9.73 10.56
N ILE A 89 20.40 -10.89 10.87
CA ILE A 89 21.81 -11.01 11.21
C ILE A 89 22.62 -10.76 9.93
N SER A 90 23.34 -9.65 9.87
CA SER A 90 24.38 -9.45 8.86
C SER A 90 25.52 -10.41 9.14
N PRO A 91 25.88 -11.33 8.22
CA PRO A 91 27.10 -12.10 8.37
C PRO A 91 28.31 -11.15 8.29
N THR A 92 29.21 -11.26 9.28
CA THR A 92 30.51 -10.57 9.33
C THR A 92 31.52 -11.27 8.42
#